data_AF-A0AA50U174-F1
#
_entry.id   AF-A0AA50U174-F1
#
_cell.length_a   1.000
_cell.length_b   1.000
_cell.length_c   1.000
_cell.angle_alpha   90.00
_cell.angle_beta   90.00
_cell.angle_gamma   90.00
#
_symmetry.space_group_name_H-M   'P 1'
#
loop_
_entity.id
_entity.type
_entity.pdbx_description
1 polymer ?
#
loop_
_entity_poly.entity_id
_entity_poly.type
_entity_poly.pdbx_seq_one_letter_code
_entity_poly.pdbx_strand_id
1 'polypeptide(L)'
;NTKFLKYELSNPLGIAAGFDKHGDAITGLRNIGFSVVEIGSVTPEAQPGNPKPRVFRLPEDGAVINRYGFNSEGHNQVYEKIKNLD
;
A
#
# COMPACT_ATOMS: atom_id res chain seq x y z
N ASN A 1 12.53 18.29 9.02
CA ASN A 1 12.02 17.89 10.35
C ASN A 1 10.51 17.90 10.36
N THR A 2 9.90 16.85 9.81
CA THR A 2 8.44 16.66 9.89
C THR A 2 8.15 15.81 11.11
N LYS A 3 7.21 16.22 11.96
CA LYS A 3 6.73 15.42 13.09
C LYS A 3 5.33 14.93 12.82
N PHE A 4 5.09 13.64 13.02
CA PHE A 4 3.76 13.03 12.91
C PHE A 4 3.48 12.27 14.20
N LEU A 5 2.56 12.81 15.02
CA LEU A 5 2.34 12.32 16.39
C LEU A 5 3.68 12.26 17.16
N LYS A 6 4.06 11.06 17.63
CA LYS A 6 5.33 10.80 18.34
C LYS A 6 6.50 10.46 17.41
N TYR A 7 6.29 10.41 16.10
CA TYR A 7 7.28 9.99 15.11
C TYR A 7 7.98 11.20 14.48
N GLU A 8 9.30 11.11 14.33
CA GLU A 8 10.06 12.04 13.51
C GLU A 8 10.25 11.42 12.11
N LEU A 9 9.76 12.12 11.09
CA LEU A 9 9.84 11.68 9.70
C LEU A 9 10.99 12.42 9.00
N SER A 10 11.73 11.69 8.16
CA SER A 10 12.80 12.26 7.33
C SER A 10 12.27 13.33 6.37
N ASN A 11 11.03 13.17 5.88
CA ASN A 11 10.30 14.13 5.06
C ASN A 11 8.76 13.91 5.20
N PRO A 12 7.90 14.79 4.67
CA PRO A 12 6.44 14.65 4.81
C PRO A 12 5.79 13.76 3.74
N LEU A 13 6.56 13.03 2.91
CA LEU A 13 6.02 12.21 1.83
C LEU A 13 5.72 10.80 2.32
N GLY A 14 4.52 10.34 2.04
CA GLY A 14 4.10 8.96 2.23
C GLY A 14 3.52 8.36 0.96
N ILE A 15 3.49 7.04 0.89
CA ILE A 15 2.76 6.32 -0.15
C ILE A 15 1.49 5.72 0.45
N ALA A 16 0.37 6.00 -0.22
CA ALA A 16 -0.96 5.65 0.26
C ALA A 16 -1.25 4.14 0.12
N ALA A 17 -2.20 3.67 0.92
CA ALA A 17 -2.76 2.34 0.81
C ALA A 17 -3.26 2.03 -0.60
N GLY A 18 -3.27 0.74 -0.93
CA GLY A 18 -3.70 0.22 -2.22
C GLY A 18 -2.59 0.07 -3.25
N PHE A 19 -1.42 0.70 -3.03
CA PHE A 19 -0.23 0.54 -3.86
C PHE A 19 0.50 -0.78 -3.55
N ASP A 20 0.99 -0.94 -2.31
CA ASP A 20 1.59 -2.18 -1.82
C ASP A 20 0.62 -2.92 -0.90
N LYS A 21 -0.27 -3.72 -1.50
CA LYS A 21 -1.36 -4.38 -0.78
C LYS A 21 -0.89 -5.45 0.20
N HIS A 22 0.24 -6.12 -0.08
CA HIS A 22 0.67 -7.29 0.68
C HIS A 22 2.04 -7.11 1.36
N GLY A 23 2.60 -5.90 1.32
CA GLY A 23 3.90 -5.60 1.93
C GLY A 23 5.09 -6.12 1.11
N ASP A 24 4.94 -6.28 -0.20
CA ASP A 24 5.95 -6.88 -1.07
C ASP A 24 7.11 -5.90 -1.36
N ALA A 25 6.93 -4.59 -1.14
CA ALA A 25 7.88 -3.56 -1.58
C ALA A 25 8.25 -2.53 -0.50
N ILE A 26 7.93 -2.78 0.78
CA ILE A 26 8.14 -1.83 1.90
C ILE A 26 9.56 -1.24 1.92
N THR A 27 10.60 -2.08 1.91
CA THR A 27 12.00 -1.64 1.95
C THR A 27 12.38 -0.83 0.72
N GLY A 28 11.93 -1.24 -0.47
CA GLY A 28 12.17 -0.51 -1.72
C GLY A 28 11.54 0.87 -1.70
N LEU A 29 10.29 0.98 -1.23
CA LEU A 29 9.55 2.24 -1.10
C LEU A 29 10.21 3.19 -0.09
N ARG A 30 10.74 2.67 1.02
CA ARG A 30 11.56 3.44 1.96
C ARG A 30 12.85 3.95 1.31
N ASN A 31 13.55 3.09 0.56
CA ASN A 31 14.82 3.41 -0.08
C ASN A 31 14.72 4.48 -1.19
N ILE A 32 13.57 4.56 -1.88
CA ILE A 32 13.32 5.63 -2.86
C ILE A 32 12.87 6.96 -2.22
N GLY A 33 12.72 7.01 -0.90
CA GLY A 33 12.59 8.25 -0.14
C GLY A 33 11.24 8.46 0.55
N PHE A 34 10.28 7.53 0.51
CA PHE A 34 9.05 7.66 1.28
C PHE A 34 9.32 7.47 2.78
N SER A 35 8.90 8.43 3.61
CA SER A 35 9.01 8.32 5.07
C SER A 35 7.90 7.49 5.69
N VAL A 36 6.77 7.36 5.01
CA VAL A 36 5.61 6.56 5.45
C VAL A 36 5.18 5.64 4.30
N VAL A 37 5.01 4.35 4.62
CA VAL A 37 4.46 3.36 3.69
C VAL A 37 3.21 2.76 4.32
N GLU A 38 2.05 3.07 3.75
CA GLU A 38 0.78 2.48 4.18
C GLU A 38 0.46 1.28 3.28
N ILE A 39 0.64 0.06 3.80
CA ILE A 39 0.30 -1.16 3.07
C ILE A 39 -1.20 -1.45 3.08
N GLY A 40 -1.62 -2.42 2.27
CA GLY A 40 -3.00 -2.90 2.26
C GLY A 40 -3.88 -2.21 1.21
N SER A 41 -5.21 -2.20 1.36
CA SER A 41 -5.97 -2.77 2.46
C SER A 41 -5.89 -4.29 2.48
N VAL A 42 -5.53 -4.85 3.65
CA VAL A 42 -5.51 -6.29 3.93
C VAL A 42 -6.84 -6.66 4.59
N THR A 43 -7.45 -7.74 4.12
CA THR A 43 -8.66 -8.32 4.72
C THR A 43 -8.33 -9.47 5.67
N PRO A 44 -9.19 -9.81 6.65
CA PRO A 44 -8.98 -10.97 7.51
C PRO A 44 -8.75 -12.25 6.69
N GLU A 45 -9.69 -12.56 5.80
CA GLU A 45 -9.61 -13.69 4.86
C GLU A 45 -9.14 -13.23 3.48
N ALA A 46 -8.49 -14.12 2.74
CA ALA A 46 -8.05 -13.86 1.37
C ALA A 46 -9.24 -13.67 0.42
N GLN A 47 -9.11 -12.77 -0.54
CA GLN A 47 -10.11 -12.61 -1.60
C GLN A 47 -9.50 -12.06 -2.89
N PRO A 48 -9.99 -12.50 -4.07
CA PRO A 48 -9.43 -12.10 -5.36
C PRO A 48 -9.80 -10.66 -5.76
N GLY A 49 -10.81 -10.07 -5.14
CA GLY A 49 -11.47 -8.84 -5.54
C GLY A 49 -12.29 -8.98 -6.83
N ASN A 50 -12.69 -7.85 -7.42
CA ASN A 50 -13.58 -7.81 -8.59
C ASN A 50 -12.89 -8.35 -9.87
N PRO A 51 -13.62 -8.91 -10.86
CA PRO A 51 -13.03 -9.33 -12.14
C PRO A 51 -12.31 -8.20 -12.88
N LYS A 52 -11.26 -8.55 -13.65
CA LYS A 52 -10.56 -7.62 -14.55
C LYS A 52 -11.38 -7.38 -15.84
N PRO A 53 -11.24 -6.22 -16.52
CA PRO A 53 -10.43 -5.05 -16.16
C PRO A 53 -11.07 -4.24 -15.02
N ARG A 54 -10.24 -3.69 -14.11
CA ARG A 54 -10.69 -3.04 -12.86
C ARG A 54 -9.87 -1.83 -12.42
N VAL A 55 -8.92 -1.38 -13.24
CA VAL A 55 -8.15 -0.14 -13.06
C VAL A 55 -7.97 0.50 -14.42
N PHE A 56 -8.23 1.79 -14.51
CA PHE A 56 -8.23 2.56 -15.74
C PHE A 56 -7.51 3.88 -15.48
N ARG A 57 -6.53 4.21 -16.32
CA ARG A 57 -5.84 5.51 -16.27
C ARG A 57 -6.53 6.46 -17.24
N LEU A 58 -6.70 7.71 -16.82
CA LEU A 58 -7.24 8.80 -17.61
C LEU A 58 -6.12 9.86 -17.71
N PRO A 59 -5.18 9.72 -18.67
CA PRO A 59 -3.97 10.54 -18.70
C PRO A 59 -4.26 12.03 -18.92
N GLU A 60 -5.28 12.34 -19.73
CA GLU A 60 -5.70 13.72 -20.02
C GLU A 60 -6.17 14.46 -18.76
N ASP A 61 -6.78 13.73 -17.82
CA ASP A 61 -7.25 14.25 -16.53
C ASP A 61 -6.21 14.10 -15.40
N GLY A 62 -5.07 13.45 -15.65
CA GLY A 62 -4.12 13.06 -14.61
C GLY A 62 -4.74 12.14 -13.54
N ALA A 63 -5.72 11.31 -13.91
CA ALA A 63 -6.56 10.58 -12.97
C ALA A 63 -6.52 9.05 -13.13
N VAL A 64 -7.03 8.35 -12.12
CA VAL A 64 -7.20 6.89 -12.12
C VAL A 64 -8.56 6.54 -11.53
N ILE A 65 -9.31 5.67 -12.22
CA ILE A 65 -10.52 5.04 -11.70
C ILE A 65 -10.21 3.57 -11.43
N ASN A 66 -10.56 3.08 -10.23
CA ASN A 66 -10.41 1.68 -9.89
C ASN A 66 -11.66 1.14 -9.19
N ARG A 67 -11.86 -0.18 -9.33
CA ARG A 67 -12.89 -0.96 -8.66
C ARG A 67 -12.31 -2.29 -8.24
N TYR A 68 -11.22 -2.25 -7.47
CA TYR A 68 -10.49 -3.46 -7.08
C TYR A 68 -11.31 -4.42 -6.23
N GLY A 69 -12.15 -3.90 -5.32
CA GLY A 69 -12.92 -4.71 -4.38
C GLY A 69 -12.03 -5.45 -3.38
N PHE A 70 -11.08 -4.75 -2.74
CA PHE A 70 -10.20 -5.28 -1.69
C PHE A 70 -9.51 -6.62 -2.01
N ASN A 71 -8.97 -6.79 -3.22
CA ASN A 71 -8.09 -7.92 -3.52
C ASN A 71 -6.92 -7.98 -2.51
N SER A 72 -6.79 -9.11 -1.82
CA SER A 72 -5.94 -9.31 -0.64
C SER A 72 -5.58 -10.79 -0.47
N GLU A 73 -4.34 -11.07 -0.08
CA GLU A 73 -3.84 -12.40 0.30
C GLU A 73 -4.28 -12.85 1.71
N GLY A 74 -4.97 -11.98 2.46
CA GLY A 74 -5.45 -12.30 3.81
C GLY A 74 -4.47 -11.92 4.92
N HIS A 75 -4.99 -11.74 6.14
CA HIS A 75 -4.22 -11.20 7.27
C HIS A 75 -3.03 -12.07 7.62
N ASN A 76 -3.24 -13.37 7.80
CA ASN A 76 -2.18 -14.29 8.23
C ASN A 76 -1.01 -14.31 7.23
N GLN A 77 -1.30 -14.35 5.93
CA GLN A 77 -0.27 -14.39 4.89
C GLN A 77 0.54 -13.09 4.84
N VAL A 78 -0.14 -11.93 4.91
CA VAL A 78 0.55 -10.64 4.90
C VAL A 78 1.34 -10.41 6.19
N TYR A 79 0.79 -10.80 7.35
CA TYR A 79 1.50 -10.73 8.63
C TYR A 79 2.80 -11.53 8.59
N GLU A 80 2.76 -12.77 8.11
CA GLU A 80 3.95 -13.62 8.00
C GLU A 80 5.04 -13.02 7.10
N LYS A 81 4.66 -12.29 6.03
CA LYS A 81 5.60 -11.56 5.18
C LYS A 81 6.29 -10.41 5.90
N ILE A 82 5.56 -9.70 6.77
CA ILE A 82 6.04 -8.43 7.36
C ILE A 82 6.48 -8.50 8.82
N LYS A 83 6.21 -9.59 9.53
CA LYS A 83 6.49 -9.69 10.98
C LYS A 83 7.96 -9.54 11.36
N ASN A 84 8.88 -9.75 10.41
CA ASN A 84 10.32 -9.64 10.59
C ASN A 84 10.91 -8.43 9.84
N LEU A 85 10.09 -7.49 9.38
CA LEU A 85 10.57 -6.24 8.78
C LEU A 85 11.12 -5.33 9.88
N ASP A 86 12.34 -4.84 9.65
CA ASP A 86 13.12 -3.97 10.55
C ASP A 86 12.49 -2.59 10.81
#